data_AF-A0A931ZT04-F1
#
_entry.id   AF-A0A931ZT04-F1
#
_cell.length_a   1.000
_cell.length_b   1.000
_cell.length_c   1.000
_cell.angle_alpha   90.00
_cell.angle_beta   90.00
_cell.angle_gamma   90.00
#
_symmetry.space_group_name_H-M   'P 1'
#
loop_
_entity.id
_entity.type
_entity.pdbx_description
1 polymer ?
#
loop_
_entity_poly.entity_id
_entity_poly.type
_entity_poly.pdbx_seq_one_letter_code
_entity_poly.pdbx_strand_id
1 'polypeptide(L)'
;MDLRDFRAMVDRMVTEMPPKYLDGVFAIEVSPKTVRHPVYPSVFTMGECIPVEAAEDPPPSRVVLYHGSFQELARERRDFDWRGEAWETLTHELRHHLEWRARSGELDAYDWAAEQNFRRQEGQPYDPLFYLSGERVADGVYCVDDDLFFDREVKRSAPERVEIEWHGQTFRSEPPPRPLPLYLALDGLDPAPVGEAFVVLRRKPGVLDLFRRAHPPTTERVRVRRG
;
A
#
# COMPACT_ATOMS: atom_id res chain seq x y z
N MET A 1 -34.11 4.09 21.23
CA MET A 1 -33.21 4.97 22.02
C MET A 1 -33.24 6.36 21.39
N ASP A 2 -33.32 7.42 22.19
CA ASP A 2 -33.24 8.79 21.66
C ASP A 2 -31.79 9.17 21.31
N LEU A 3 -31.60 10.30 20.61
CA LEU A 3 -30.28 10.73 20.14
C LEU A 3 -29.30 11.00 21.29
N ARG A 4 -29.79 11.54 22.41
CA ARG A 4 -28.97 11.93 23.55
C ARG A 4 -28.45 10.70 24.27
N ASP A 5 -29.34 9.73 24.51
CA ASP A 5 -29.01 8.46 25.12
C ASP A 5 -28.05 7.65 24.25
N PHE A 6 -28.26 7.67 22.93
CA PHE A 6 -27.38 7.00 21.97
C PHE A 6 -25.98 7.63 21.97
N ARG A 7 -25.89 8.97 21.96
CA ARG A 7 -24.61 9.66 22.06
C ARG A 7 -23.87 9.33 23.35
N ALA A 8 -24.56 9.42 24.50
CA ALA A 8 -23.96 9.07 25.79
C ALA A 8 -23.52 7.60 25.86
N MET A 9 -24.22 6.70 25.14
CA MET A 9 -23.81 5.31 25.03
C MET A 9 -22.54 5.15 24.18
N VAL A 10 -22.46 5.80 23.02
CA VAL A 10 -21.27 5.79 22.16
C VAL A 10 -20.07 6.40 22.88
N ASP A 11 -20.24 7.52 23.59
CA ASP A 11 -19.17 8.16 24.36
C ASP A 11 -18.57 7.20 25.42
N ARG A 12 -19.42 6.39 26.08
CA ARG A 12 -18.97 5.36 27.01
C ARG A 12 -18.18 4.25 26.30
N MET A 13 -18.65 3.78 25.14
CA MET A 13 -17.93 2.78 24.34
C MET A 13 -16.54 3.26 23.93
N VAL A 14 -16.43 4.51 23.47
CA VAL A 14 -15.14 5.11 23.10
C VAL A 14 -14.18 5.12 24.29
N THR A 15 -14.68 5.41 25.49
CA THR A 15 -13.89 5.39 26.73
C THR A 15 -13.41 3.99 27.12
N GLU A 16 -14.15 2.95 26.73
CA GLU A 16 -13.77 1.54 26.94
C GLU A 16 -12.72 1.06 25.90
N MET A 17 -12.53 1.78 24.80
CA MET A 17 -11.62 1.37 23.72
C MET A 17 -10.14 1.60 24.08
N PRO A 18 -9.25 0.64 23.78
CA PRO A 18 -7.81 0.87 23.92
C PRO A 18 -7.35 2.07 23.08
N PRO A 19 -6.63 3.06 23.66
CA PRO A 19 -6.28 4.31 22.97
C PRO A 19 -5.54 4.12 21.64
N LYS A 20 -4.77 3.03 21.51
CA LYS A 20 -4.05 2.68 20.27
C LYS A 20 -4.96 2.51 19.04
N TYR A 21 -6.24 2.18 19.23
CA TYR A 21 -7.19 2.04 18.12
C TYR A 21 -7.84 3.37 17.71
N LEU A 22 -7.67 4.41 18.51
CA LEU A 22 -8.15 5.76 18.25
C LEU A 22 -7.07 6.68 17.69
N ASP A 23 -5.81 6.21 17.62
CA ASP A 23 -4.70 6.99 17.08
C ASP A 23 -4.98 7.37 15.62
N GLY A 24 -4.84 8.64 15.28
CA GLY A 24 -5.22 9.19 13.96
C GLY A 24 -6.72 9.37 13.72
N VAL A 25 -7.60 9.04 14.67
CA VAL A 25 -9.02 9.42 14.63
C VAL A 25 -9.19 10.73 15.39
N PHE A 26 -9.50 11.82 14.69
CA PHE A 26 -9.60 13.14 15.36
C PHE A 26 -10.99 13.39 15.96
N ALA A 27 -12.02 12.68 15.49
CA ALA A 27 -13.38 12.79 16.01
C ALA A 27 -14.20 11.51 15.81
N ILE A 28 -15.00 11.18 16.83
CA ILE A 28 -16.09 10.19 16.74
C ILE A 28 -17.38 10.94 17.03
N GLU A 29 -18.29 10.95 16.06
CA GLU A 29 -19.50 11.76 16.09
C GLU A 29 -20.76 10.91 15.95
N VAL A 30 -21.82 11.36 16.60
CA VAL A 30 -23.16 10.84 16.38
C VAL A 30 -23.97 11.87 15.59
N SER A 31 -24.49 11.44 14.44
CA SER A 31 -25.30 12.26 13.55
C SER A 31 -26.77 11.84 13.60
N PRO A 32 -27.74 12.77 13.67
CA PRO A 32 -29.17 12.44 13.63
C PRO A 32 -29.65 12.00 12.24
N LYS A 33 -28.81 12.07 11.21
CA LYS A 33 -29.18 11.75 9.83
C LYS A 33 -29.52 10.26 9.69
N THR A 34 -30.44 9.97 8.78
CA THR A 34 -30.67 8.62 8.23
C THR A 34 -30.01 8.57 6.86
N VAL A 35 -29.09 7.64 6.67
CA VAL A 35 -28.31 7.51 5.42
C VAL A 35 -28.63 6.15 4.80
N ARG A 36 -29.08 6.15 3.53
CA ARG A 36 -29.30 4.91 2.77
C ARG A 36 -28.05 4.56 1.99
N HIS A 37 -27.80 3.27 1.80
CA HIS A 37 -26.73 2.81 0.94
C HIS A 37 -26.96 3.33 -0.49
N PRO A 38 -25.94 3.92 -1.15
CA PRO A 38 -26.11 4.60 -2.44
C PRO A 38 -26.60 3.66 -3.56
N VAL A 39 -26.32 2.35 -3.44
CA VAL A 39 -26.68 1.34 -4.44
C VAL A 39 -27.88 0.48 -4.02
N TYR A 40 -28.13 0.33 -2.72
CA TYR A 40 -29.13 -0.59 -2.18
C TYR A 40 -30.12 0.19 -1.31
N PRO A 41 -31.23 0.70 -1.88
CA PRO A 41 -32.12 1.61 -1.17
C PRO A 41 -32.75 1.04 0.10
N SER A 42 -32.83 -0.29 0.23
CA SER A 42 -33.33 -0.99 1.41
C SER A 42 -32.29 -1.17 2.53
N VAL A 43 -31.04 -0.75 2.32
CA VAL A 43 -29.96 -0.86 3.30
C VAL A 43 -29.62 0.52 3.84
N PHE A 44 -29.39 0.61 5.15
CA PHE A 44 -28.96 1.85 5.80
C PHE A 44 -27.47 1.80 6.12
N THR A 45 -26.78 2.92 5.91
CA THR A 45 -25.40 3.11 6.35
C THR A 45 -25.43 3.49 7.83
N MET A 46 -24.87 2.62 8.67
CA MET A 46 -24.91 2.75 10.13
C MET A 46 -23.78 3.64 10.66
N GLY A 47 -22.60 3.55 10.04
CA GLY A 47 -21.48 4.44 10.29
C GLY A 47 -20.56 4.53 9.09
N GLU A 48 -19.64 5.49 9.15
CA GLU A 48 -18.64 5.76 8.11
C GLU A 48 -17.35 6.26 8.76
N CYS A 49 -16.21 5.72 8.32
CA CYS A 49 -14.88 6.30 8.50
C CYS A 49 -14.55 7.22 7.31
N ILE A 50 -14.41 8.52 7.58
CA ILE A 50 -14.20 9.54 6.56
C ILE A 50 -12.79 10.12 6.72
N PRO A 51 -11.90 9.99 5.71
CA PRO A 51 -10.60 10.64 5.75
C PRO A 51 -10.79 12.14 5.62
N VAL A 52 -9.99 12.92 6.34
CA VAL A 52 -9.94 14.36 6.18
C VAL A 52 -8.69 14.73 5.42
N GLU A 53 -8.87 15.55 4.38
CA GLU A 53 -7.75 16.16 3.67
C GLU A 53 -6.94 17.00 4.66
N ALA A 54 -5.77 16.49 5.05
CA ALA A 54 -4.83 17.14 5.94
C ALA A 54 -3.40 16.90 5.42
N ALA A 55 -2.44 17.70 5.90
CA ALA A 55 -1.03 17.55 5.56
C ALA A 55 -0.34 16.39 6.32
N GLU A 56 -1.06 15.73 7.23
CA GLU A 56 -0.59 14.56 7.96
C GLU A 56 -0.73 13.30 7.09
N ASP A 57 0.25 12.40 7.18
CA ASP A 57 0.26 11.12 6.48
C ASP A 57 0.51 9.97 7.49
N PRO A 58 -0.42 9.01 7.63
CA PRO A 58 -1.73 8.95 6.98
C PRO A 58 -2.67 10.10 7.39
N PRO A 59 -3.59 10.54 6.51
CA PRO A 59 -4.56 11.57 6.86
C PRO A 59 -5.43 11.12 8.04
N PRO A 60 -5.74 12.03 8.99
CA PRO A 60 -6.60 11.71 10.11
C PRO A 60 -8.02 11.44 9.60
N SER A 61 -8.75 10.61 10.33
CA SER A 61 -10.13 10.26 9.97
C SER A 61 -11.12 10.72 11.02
N ARG A 62 -12.36 10.92 10.57
CA ARG A 62 -13.54 11.08 11.42
C ARG A 62 -14.43 9.87 11.27
N VAL A 63 -14.84 9.31 12.40
CA VAL A 63 -15.85 8.25 12.42
C VAL A 63 -17.21 8.87 12.75
N VAL A 64 -18.23 8.54 11.98
CA VAL A 64 -19.60 9.01 12.20
C VAL A 64 -20.52 7.81 12.38
N LEU A 65 -21.36 7.82 13.41
CA LEU A 65 -22.48 6.88 13.58
C LEU A 65 -23.80 7.61 13.32
N TYR A 66 -24.62 7.08 12.43
CA TYR A 66 -25.87 7.67 11.97
C TYR A 66 -27.06 7.18 12.81
N HIS A 67 -27.37 7.86 13.91
CA HIS A 67 -28.48 7.51 14.80
C HIS A 67 -29.81 7.32 14.06
N GLY A 68 -30.09 8.13 13.04
CA GLY A 68 -31.29 7.97 12.22
C GLY A 68 -31.34 6.64 11.48
N SER A 69 -30.20 6.11 11.02
CA SER A 69 -30.08 4.77 10.43
C SER A 69 -30.31 3.66 11.47
N PHE A 70 -29.75 3.81 12.67
CA PHE A 70 -30.04 2.90 13.81
C PHE A 70 -31.52 2.88 14.17
N GLN A 71 -32.20 4.03 14.13
CA GLN A 71 -33.63 4.09 14.38
C GLN A 71 -34.46 3.32 13.36
N GLU A 72 -34.12 3.39 12.07
CA GLU A 72 -34.82 2.61 11.04
C GLU A 72 -34.60 1.10 11.26
N LEU A 73 -33.36 0.69 11.51
CA LEU A 73 -33.06 -0.72 11.77
C LEU A 73 -33.77 -1.25 13.05
N ALA A 74 -33.83 -0.44 14.10
CA ALA A 74 -34.52 -0.78 15.34
C ALA A 74 -36.05 -0.82 15.21
N ARG A 75 -36.64 -0.13 14.22
CA ARG A 75 -38.08 -0.25 13.92
C ARG A 75 -38.41 -1.57 13.25
N GLU A 76 -37.49 -2.08 12.44
CA GLU A 76 -37.64 -3.35 11.73
C GLU A 76 -37.39 -4.57 12.64
N ARG A 77 -36.56 -4.42 13.69
CA ARG A 77 -36.15 -5.51 14.60
C ARG A 77 -36.71 -5.31 16.02
N ARG A 78 -37.57 -6.23 16.49
CA ARG A 78 -38.24 -6.14 17.82
C ARG A 78 -37.28 -6.24 19.01
N ASP A 79 -36.14 -6.88 18.82
CA ASP A 79 -35.12 -7.22 19.83
C ASP A 79 -33.79 -6.50 19.57
N PHE A 80 -33.83 -5.32 18.96
CA PHE A 80 -32.64 -4.56 18.55
C PHE A 80 -31.71 -4.25 19.74
N ASP A 81 -30.53 -4.89 19.75
CA ASP A 81 -29.46 -4.59 20.71
C ASP A 81 -28.70 -3.33 20.28
N TRP A 82 -29.17 -2.18 20.78
CA TRP A 82 -28.55 -0.88 20.54
C TRP A 82 -27.06 -0.85 20.89
N ARG A 83 -26.66 -1.53 21.97
CA ARG A 83 -25.25 -1.50 22.42
C ARG A 83 -24.40 -2.38 21.51
N GLY A 84 -24.85 -3.61 21.24
CA GLY A 84 -24.15 -4.54 20.35
C GLY A 84 -23.95 -3.98 18.95
N GLU A 85 -25.03 -3.48 18.33
CA GLU A 85 -25.01 -2.96 16.96
C GLU A 85 -24.12 -1.71 16.83
N ALA A 86 -24.15 -0.81 17.82
CA ALA A 86 -23.28 0.37 17.82
C ALA A 86 -21.81 0.00 18.08
N TRP A 87 -21.53 -1.01 18.91
CA TRP A 87 -20.18 -1.52 19.13
C TRP A 87 -19.61 -2.18 17.87
N GLU A 88 -20.39 -3.03 17.20
CA GLU A 88 -20.00 -3.64 15.93
C GLU A 88 -19.74 -2.58 14.85
N THR A 89 -20.63 -1.60 14.72
CA THR A 89 -20.44 -0.49 13.77
C THR A 89 -19.18 0.30 14.08
N LEU A 90 -18.99 0.73 15.34
CA LEU A 90 -17.81 1.49 15.74
C LEU A 90 -16.51 0.74 15.48
N THR A 91 -16.46 -0.54 15.86
CA THR A 91 -15.26 -1.38 15.65
C THR A 91 -15.00 -1.68 14.18
N HIS A 92 -16.04 -1.77 13.36
CA HIS A 92 -15.93 -1.91 11.91
C HIS A 92 -15.30 -0.65 11.28
N GLU A 93 -15.79 0.54 11.61
CA GLU A 93 -15.23 1.79 11.09
C GLU A 93 -13.80 2.03 11.56
N LEU A 94 -13.48 1.70 12.81
CA LEU A 94 -12.10 1.78 13.31
C LEU A 94 -11.18 0.77 12.66
N ARG A 95 -11.67 -0.40 12.24
CA ARG A 95 -10.88 -1.33 11.43
C ARG A 95 -10.55 -0.72 10.07
N HIS A 96 -11.51 -0.09 9.39
CA HIS A 96 -11.24 0.62 8.12
C HIS A 96 -10.17 1.70 8.29
N HIS A 97 -10.27 2.49 9.35
CA HIS A 97 -9.24 3.47 9.70
C HIS A 97 -7.84 2.85 9.83
N LEU A 98 -7.72 1.75 10.58
CA LEU A 98 -6.44 1.06 10.78
C LEU A 98 -5.91 0.44 9.47
N GLU A 99 -6.79 -0.13 8.65
CA GLU A 99 -6.42 -0.68 7.34
C GLU A 99 -5.90 0.40 6.40
N TRP A 100 -6.54 1.57 6.37
CA TRP A 100 -6.06 2.72 5.62
C TRP A 100 -4.74 3.26 6.15
N ARG A 101 -4.60 3.44 7.47
CA ARG A 101 -3.34 3.88 8.08
C ARG A 101 -2.20 2.91 7.81
N ALA A 102 -2.47 1.61 7.83
CA ALA A 102 -1.47 0.60 7.52
C ALA A 102 -1.03 0.65 6.05
N ARG A 103 -1.95 0.98 5.14
CA ARG A 103 -1.69 1.06 3.69
C ARG A 103 -1.14 2.40 3.22
N SER A 104 -1.32 3.50 3.96
CA SER A 104 -0.83 4.83 3.55
C SER A 104 0.67 4.82 3.29
N GLY A 105 1.47 4.28 4.22
CA GLY A 105 2.92 4.15 4.01
C GLY A 105 3.31 3.25 2.83
N GLU A 106 2.49 2.27 2.45
CA GLU A 106 2.70 1.47 1.24
C GLU A 106 2.32 2.23 -0.03
N LEU A 107 1.27 3.06 0.02
CA LEU A 107 0.82 3.91 -1.08
C LEU A 107 1.82 5.04 -1.35
N ASP A 108 2.31 5.75 -0.32
CA ASP A 108 3.35 6.78 -0.48
C ASP A 108 4.68 6.20 -0.96
N ALA A 109 5.02 5.00 -0.48
CA ALA A 109 6.19 4.27 -0.97
C ALA A 109 6.05 3.90 -2.45
N TYR A 110 4.87 3.45 -2.87
CA TYR A 110 4.57 3.13 -4.26
C TYR A 110 4.54 4.38 -5.16
N ASP A 111 3.89 5.46 -4.73
CA ASP A 111 3.84 6.72 -5.48
C ASP A 111 5.23 7.33 -5.65
N TRP A 112 6.05 7.28 -4.60
CA TRP A 112 7.47 7.65 -4.69
C TRP A 112 8.22 6.74 -5.68
N ALA A 113 7.99 5.42 -5.65
CA ALA A 113 8.60 4.48 -6.57
C ALA A 113 8.18 4.74 -8.03
N ALA A 114 6.90 5.00 -8.29
CA ALA A 114 6.37 5.35 -9.61
C ALA A 114 7.01 6.65 -10.15
N GLU A 115 7.12 7.70 -9.32
CA GLU A 115 7.82 8.94 -9.68
C GLU A 115 9.31 8.68 -10.00
N GLN A 116 10.00 7.83 -9.23
CA GLN A 116 11.38 7.44 -9.56
C GLN A 116 11.45 6.63 -10.87
N ASN A 117 10.47 5.77 -11.14
CA ASN A 117 10.42 5.00 -12.38
C ASN A 117 10.21 5.91 -13.60
N PHE A 118 9.33 6.92 -13.47
CA PHE A 118 9.13 7.95 -14.49
C PHE A 118 10.43 8.70 -14.79
N ARG A 119 11.16 9.13 -13.75
CA ARG A 119 12.49 9.75 -13.92
C ARG A 119 13.49 8.84 -14.63
N ARG A 120 13.49 7.53 -14.31
CA ARG A 120 14.34 6.54 -15.00
C ARG A 120 14.02 6.48 -16.49
N GLN A 121 12.74 6.41 -16.85
CA GLN A 121 12.29 6.33 -18.25
C GLN A 121 12.65 7.61 -19.03
N GLU A 122 12.56 8.78 -18.40
CA GLU A 122 12.96 10.07 -18.95
C GLU A 122 14.49 10.32 -18.94
N GLY A 123 15.29 9.38 -18.44
CA GLY A 123 16.74 9.52 -18.32
C GLY A 123 17.19 10.57 -17.29
N GLN A 124 16.30 10.99 -16.39
CA GLN A 124 16.58 11.88 -15.29
C GLN A 124 17.27 11.14 -14.12
N PRO A 125 17.90 11.84 -13.18
CA PRO A 125 18.42 11.22 -11.97
C PRO A 125 17.29 10.60 -11.12
N TYR A 126 17.48 9.35 -10.67
CA TYR A 126 16.54 8.62 -9.82
C TYR A 126 17.31 7.81 -8.75
N ASP A 127 16.61 7.40 -7.68
CA ASP A 127 17.16 6.50 -6.66
C ASP A 127 17.29 5.07 -7.21
N PRO A 128 18.51 4.46 -7.28
CA PRO A 128 18.69 3.11 -7.82
C PRO A 128 18.00 1.97 -7.07
N LEU A 129 17.38 2.23 -5.91
CA LEU A 129 16.70 1.23 -5.10
C LEU A 129 15.19 1.47 -5.03
N PHE A 130 14.66 2.39 -5.85
CA PHE A 130 13.26 2.79 -5.78
C PHE A 130 12.26 1.63 -5.88
N TYR A 131 12.57 0.65 -6.72
CA TYR A 131 11.70 -0.50 -6.99
C TYR A 131 11.44 -1.36 -5.76
N LEU A 132 12.27 -1.28 -4.71
CA LEU A 132 12.04 -1.99 -3.44
C LEU A 132 10.80 -1.45 -2.70
N SER A 133 10.37 -0.23 -3.05
CA SER A 133 9.14 0.40 -2.57
C SER A 133 7.93 0.12 -3.49
N GLY A 134 8.11 -0.67 -4.55
CA GLY A 134 7.04 -1.13 -5.44
C GLY A 134 6.26 -2.32 -4.87
N GLU A 135 5.26 -2.79 -5.63
CA GLU A 135 4.49 -3.98 -5.27
C GLU A 135 5.38 -5.24 -5.33
N ARG A 136 5.46 -6.01 -4.25
CA ARG A 136 6.16 -7.29 -4.24
C ARG A 136 5.26 -8.40 -4.80
N VAL A 137 5.50 -8.78 -6.05
CA VAL A 137 4.71 -9.81 -6.77
C VAL A 137 5.20 -11.24 -6.55
N ALA A 138 6.48 -11.41 -6.20
CA ALA A 138 7.08 -12.68 -5.78
C ALA A 138 8.32 -12.43 -4.90
N ASP A 139 8.92 -13.49 -4.36
CA ASP A 139 10.14 -13.32 -3.56
C ASP A 139 11.29 -12.76 -4.41
N GLY A 140 11.79 -11.58 -4.03
CA GLY A 140 12.81 -10.84 -4.78
C GLY A 140 12.34 -10.27 -6.12
N VAL A 141 11.03 -10.22 -6.39
CA VAL A 141 10.46 -9.63 -7.62
C VAL A 141 9.48 -8.53 -7.25
N TYR A 142 9.73 -7.35 -7.79
CA TYR A 142 8.97 -6.13 -7.53
C TYR A 142 8.38 -5.58 -8.83
N CYS A 143 7.21 -4.96 -8.75
CA CYS A 143 6.53 -4.30 -9.85
C CYS A 143 6.32 -2.83 -9.52
N VAL A 144 6.63 -1.95 -10.47
CA VAL A 144 6.29 -0.53 -10.42
C VAL A 144 5.71 -0.18 -11.78
N ASP A 145 4.47 0.29 -11.79
CA ASP A 145 3.64 0.36 -13.00
C ASP A 145 3.55 -1.03 -13.66
N ASP A 146 4.05 -1.16 -14.89
CA ASP A 146 4.12 -2.44 -15.62
C ASP A 146 5.55 -3.02 -15.69
N ASP A 147 6.53 -2.33 -15.09
CA ASP A 147 7.95 -2.73 -15.11
C ASP A 147 8.26 -3.71 -13.96
N LEU A 148 9.00 -4.77 -14.28
CA LEU A 148 9.38 -5.81 -13.33
C LEU A 148 10.86 -5.73 -12.96
N PHE A 149 11.15 -5.82 -11.66
CA PHE A 149 12.50 -5.73 -11.10
C PHE A 149 12.82 -6.98 -10.28
N PHE A 150 13.74 -7.79 -10.79
CA PHE A 150 14.31 -8.95 -10.12
C PHE A 150 15.52 -8.52 -9.29
N ASP A 151 15.32 -8.39 -7.97
CA ASP A 151 16.36 -7.97 -7.03
C ASP A 151 17.39 -9.08 -6.81
N ARG A 152 18.67 -8.75 -6.97
CA ARG A 152 19.77 -9.69 -6.71
C ARG A 152 20.89 -9.01 -5.93
N GLU A 153 21.03 -9.42 -4.68
CA GLU A 153 22.14 -9.03 -3.84
C GLU A 153 23.42 -9.79 -4.20
N VAL A 154 24.49 -9.04 -4.46
CA VAL A 154 25.81 -9.57 -4.81
C VAL A 154 26.88 -9.00 -3.88
N LYS A 155 27.96 -9.75 -3.66
CA LYS A 155 28.99 -9.36 -2.68
C LYS A 155 29.84 -8.17 -3.13
N ARG A 156 30.40 -8.24 -4.35
CA ARG A 156 31.36 -7.24 -4.86
C ARG A 156 31.09 -6.84 -6.30
N SER A 157 30.92 -7.79 -7.21
CA SER A 157 30.72 -7.49 -8.64
C SER A 157 29.53 -8.26 -9.17
N ALA A 158 29.12 -7.90 -10.39
CA ALA A 158 28.20 -8.74 -11.15
C ALA A 158 28.76 -10.18 -11.24
N PRO A 159 27.92 -11.22 -11.08
CA PRO A 159 28.33 -12.60 -11.25
C PRO A 159 28.58 -12.89 -12.74
N GLU A 160 29.27 -13.99 -13.05
CA GLU A 160 29.48 -14.40 -14.46
C GLU A 160 28.16 -14.71 -15.20
N ARG A 161 27.14 -15.14 -14.45
CA ARG A 161 25.82 -15.48 -14.97
C ARG A 161 24.73 -15.05 -13.99
N VAL A 162 23.62 -14.60 -14.54
CA VAL A 162 22.38 -14.32 -13.82
C VAL A 162 21.28 -15.20 -14.39
N GLU A 163 20.47 -15.77 -13.49
CA GLU A 163 19.32 -16.62 -13.82
C GLU A 163 18.04 -16.05 -13.20
N ILE A 164 16.95 -16.10 -13.97
CA ILE A 164 15.61 -15.75 -13.52
C ILE A 164 14.61 -16.84 -13.93
N GLU A 165 13.53 -16.93 -13.18
CA GLU A 165 12.37 -17.75 -13.53
C GLU A 165 11.29 -16.85 -14.15
N TRP A 166 10.77 -17.26 -15.31
CA TRP A 166 9.76 -16.53 -16.07
C TRP A 166 8.77 -17.53 -16.68
N HIS A 167 7.49 -17.44 -16.30
CA HIS A 167 6.44 -18.37 -16.73
C HIS A 167 6.82 -19.87 -16.62
N GLY A 168 7.48 -20.25 -15.51
CA GLY A 168 7.92 -21.63 -15.27
C GLY A 168 9.12 -22.09 -16.11
N GLN A 169 9.77 -21.17 -16.82
CA GLN A 169 11.00 -21.42 -17.56
C GLN A 169 12.17 -20.63 -16.94
N THR A 170 13.35 -21.21 -16.95
CA THR A 170 14.57 -20.52 -16.53
C THR A 170 15.20 -19.79 -17.72
N PHE A 171 15.53 -18.53 -17.54
CA PHE A 171 16.28 -17.72 -18.50
C PHE A 171 17.60 -17.27 -17.88
N ARG A 172 18.65 -17.22 -18.69
CA ARG A 172 20.00 -16.82 -18.29
C ARG A 172 20.56 -15.70 -19.14
N SER A 173 21.41 -14.87 -18.52
CA SER A 173 22.18 -13.82 -19.17
C SER A 173 23.56 -13.67 -18.53
N GLU A 174 24.49 -13.07 -19.25
CA GLU A 174 25.86 -12.76 -18.80
C GLU A 174 25.97 -11.24 -18.65
N PRO A 175 26.02 -10.71 -17.41
CA PRO A 175 26.07 -9.27 -17.19
C PRO A 175 27.45 -8.71 -17.58
N PRO A 176 27.51 -7.51 -18.18
CA PRO A 176 28.78 -6.86 -18.46
C PRO A 176 29.49 -6.45 -17.17
N PRO A 177 30.84 -6.32 -17.18
CA PRO A 177 31.62 -5.91 -16.02
C PRO A 177 31.46 -4.41 -15.74
N ARG A 178 30.30 -4.02 -15.20
CA ARG A 178 29.94 -2.64 -14.85
C ARG A 178 29.88 -2.42 -13.33
N PRO A 179 30.03 -1.18 -12.85
CA PRO A 179 29.80 -0.84 -11.44
C PRO A 179 28.37 -1.15 -11.00
N LEU A 180 28.20 -1.41 -9.70
CA LEU A 180 26.90 -1.60 -9.06
C LEU A 180 26.42 -0.27 -8.44
N PRO A 181 25.10 -0.04 -8.31
CA PRO A 181 24.01 -0.90 -8.79
C PRO A 181 23.92 -0.94 -10.33
N LEU A 182 23.67 -2.13 -10.87
CA LEU A 182 23.59 -2.41 -12.31
C LEU A 182 22.19 -2.92 -12.67
N TYR A 183 21.52 -2.20 -13.55
CA TYR A 183 20.23 -2.59 -14.13
C TYR A 183 20.48 -3.32 -15.45
N LEU A 184 19.95 -4.53 -15.57
CA LEU A 184 20.04 -5.36 -16.77
C LEU A 184 18.65 -5.45 -17.40
N ALA A 185 18.36 -4.63 -18.40
CA ALA A 185 17.11 -4.73 -19.15
C ALA A 185 17.14 -6.01 -19.99
N LEU A 186 16.13 -6.87 -19.81
CA LEU A 186 16.11 -8.21 -20.38
C LEU A 186 15.38 -8.22 -21.72
N ASP A 187 16.12 -8.45 -22.81
CA ASP A 187 15.55 -8.62 -24.14
C ASP A 187 15.41 -10.12 -24.47
N GLY A 188 14.25 -10.53 -24.98
CA GLY A 188 14.02 -11.90 -25.48
C GLY A 188 13.29 -12.86 -24.52
N LEU A 189 12.58 -12.32 -23.51
CA LEU A 189 11.63 -13.10 -22.71
C LEU A 189 10.41 -13.52 -23.55
N ASP A 190 9.93 -14.75 -23.32
CA ASP A 190 8.78 -15.33 -24.00
C ASP A 190 7.87 -16.06 -22.99
N PRO A 191 6.62 -15.61 -22.78
CA PRO A 191 5.99 -14.45 -23.42
C PRO A 191 6.68 -13.13 -23.03
N ALA A 192 6.50 -12.06 -23.82
CA ALA A 192 7.05 -10.75 -23.48
C ALA A 192 6.32 -10.15 -22.25
N PRO A 193 7.04 -9.45 -21.35
CA PRO A 193 6.40 -8.68 -20.27
C PRO A 193 5.55 -7.52 -20.84
N VAL A 194 4.61 -7.01 -20.03
CA VAL A 194 3.77 -5.86 -20.39
C VAL A 194 4.62 -4.58 -20.46
N GLY A 195 5.38 -4.28 -19.41
CA GLY A 195 6.44 -3.27 -19.39
C GLY A 195 7.81 -3.87 -19.71
N GLU A 196 8.88 -3.31 -19.16
CA GLU A 196 10.23 -3.86 -19.25
C GLU A 196 10.56 -4.73 -18.03
N ALA A 197 11.38 -5.77 -18.24
CA ALA A 197 11.89 -6.60 -17.16
C ALA A 197 13.38 -6.31 -16.92
N PHE A 198 13.75 -6.12 -15.65
CA PHE A 198 15.11 -5.80 -15.23
C PHE A 198 15.61 -6.80 -14.20
N VAL A 199 16.85 -7.25 -14.33
CA VAL A 199 17.58 -7.74 -13.15
C VAL A 199 18.38 -6.59 -12.57
N VAL A 200 18.17 -6.32 -11.28
CA VAL A 200 18.93 -5.28 -10.57
C VAL A 200 19.97 -5.95 -9.68
N LEU A 201 21.23 -5.81 -10.04
CA LEU A 201 22.36 -6.28 -9.24
C LEU A 201 22.79 -5.17 -8.28
N ARG A 202 22.74 -5.43 -6.98
CA ARG A 202 23.17 -4.46 -5.96
C ARG A 202 23.98 -5.13 -4.86
N ARG A 203 24.79 -4.35 -4.15
CA ARG A 203 25.40 -4.82 -2.90
C ARG A 203 24.44 -4.58 -1.73
N LYS A 204 24.58 -5.34 -0.65
CA LYS A 204 24.01 -4.91 0.63
C LYS A 204 24.64 -3.57 1.02
N PRO A 205 23.85 -2.55 1.37
CA PRO A 205 24.38 -1.27 1.81
C PRO A 205 25.30 -1.45 3.03
N GLY A 206 26.51 -0.89 2.95
CA GLY A 206 27.43 -0.81 4.09
C GLY A 206 27.40 0.57 4.75
N VAL A 207 27.91 0.67 5.99
CA VAL A 207 27.96 1.94 6.77
C VAL A 207 28.71 3.06 6.03
N LEU A 208 29.64 2.72 5.14
CA LEU A 208 30.43 3.66 4.34
C LEU A 208 29.68 4.21 3.11
N ASP A 209 28.58 3.57 2.68
CA ASP A 209 27.81 4.01 1.52
C ASP A 209 26.94 5.24 1.83
N LEU A 210 26.71 5.55 3.11
CA LEU A 210 26.04 6.79 3.58
C LEU A 210 26.76 8.07 3.15
N PHE A 211 28.04 7.99 2.79
CA PHE A 211 28.89 9.14 2.45
C PHE A 211 29.27 9.21 0.97
N ARG A 212 28.78 8.29 0.12
CA ARG A 212 29.10 8.27 -1.32
C ARG A 212 28.10 9.08 -2.12
N ARG A 213 28.59 9.93 -3.02
CA ARG A 213 27.77 10.58 -4.06
C ARG A 213 27.14 9.52 -4.94
N ALA A 214 25.81 9.54 -5.08
CA ALA A 214 25.08 8.68 -5.99
C ALA A 214 25.52 8.98 -7.43
N HIS A 215 26.26 8.06 -8.04
CA HIS A 215 26.38 8.02 -9.49
C HIS A 215 25.06 7.48 -10.04
N PRO A 216 24.57 8.00 -11.18
CA PRO A 216 23.41 7.41 -11.82
C PRO A 216 23.70 5.93 -12.05
N PRO A 217 22.73 5.05 -11.74
CA PRO A 217 22.92 3.62 -11.88
C PRO A 217 23.21 3.29 -13.34
N THR A 218 24.02 2.26 -13.56
CA THR A 218 24.34 1.83 -14.92
C THR A 218 23.20 0.95 -15.43
N THR A 219 22.63 1.28 -16.58
CA THR A 219 21.63 0.44 -17.25
C THR A 219 22.23 -0.15 -18.52
N GLU A 220 22.14 -1.46 -18.68
CA GLU A 220 22.63 -2.20 -19.84
C GLU A 220 21.52 -3.12 -20.35
N ARG A 221 21.29 -3.13 -21.68
CA ARG A 221 20.37 -4.10 -22.28
C ARG A 221 21.12 -5.40 -22.54
N VAL A 222 20.54 -6.53 -22.14
CA VAL A 222 21.14 -7.86 -22.32
C VAL A 222 20.12 -8.84 -22.90
N ARG A 223 20.59 -9.69 -23.82
CA ARG A 223 19.75 -10.74 -24.39
C ARG A 223 19.72 -11.96 -23.48
N VAL A 224 18.53 -12.41 -23.11
CA VAL A 224 18.35 -13.66 -22.36
C VAL A 224 18.30 -14.87 -23.28
N ARG A 225 18.69 -16.04 -22.75
CA ARG A 225 18.56 -17.34 -23.42
C ARG A 225 17.87 -18.32 -22.47
N ARG A 226 17.07 -19.24 -23.00
CA ARG A 226 16.54 -20.36 -22.19
C ARG A 226 17.70 -21.17 -21.60
N GLY A 227 17.55 -21.50 -20.32
CA GLY A 227 18.56 -22.18 -19.47
C GLY A 227 18.94 -23.56 -19.95
#